data_AF-A0A743P914-F1
#
_entry.id   AF-A0A743P914-F1
#
_cell.length_a   1.000
_cell.length_b   1.000
_cell.length_c   1.000
_cell.angle_alpha   90.00
_cell.angle_beta   90.00
_cell.angle_gamma   90.00
#
_symmetry.space_group_name_H-M   'P 1'
#
loop_
_entity.id
_entity.type
_entity.pdbx_description
1 polymer ?
#
loop_
_entity_poly.entity_id
_entity_poly.type
_entity_poly.pdbx_seq_one_letter_code
_entity_poly.pdbx_strand_id
1 'polypeptide(L)'
;MVISSLYYVISKDLRWKIISDHFFKKLLSLAIKKEDVLIFPYEHKSKHHFKCLSGLSHGQAGIAYAIALYGLVFPENYSKSCMLIEETIKFEIKNYNSTLMNWRDFRLDIFNEEALHDFSWAHGGAGILYCMSFILKHYKIKSLSDFYLNLNLDKIFLENINGRKYIKNYTISNGHIGAILIFRRLNKYIEVSLESIFKEGGYNFNSLTGLGILKGISGEYLALMELSDVTHKTIFPILPNEFFSLFCDR
;
A
#
# COMPACT_ATOMS: atom_id res chain seq x y z
N MET A 1 0.22 16.22 0.55
CA MET A 1 -0.52 15.89 1.78
C MET A 1 0.30 15.03 2.74
N VAL A 2 0.57 13.74 2.43
CA VAL A 2 1.35 12.85 3.34
C VAL A 2 2.68 13.46 3.77
N ILE A 3 3.52 13.85 2.80
CA ILE A 3 4.83 14.44 3.07
C ILE A 3 4.72 15.73 3.90
N SER A 4 3.82 16.64 3.54
CA SER A 4 3.60 17.88 4.29
C SER A 4 3.12 17.63 5.72
N SER A 5 2.23 16.66 5.95
CA SER A 5 1.83 16.26 7.30
C SER A 5 3.00 15.73 8.12
N LEU A 6 3.84 14.87 7.53
CA LEU A 6 4.99 14.30 8.22
C LEU A 6 6.07 15.35 8.52
N TYR A 7 6.33 16.29 7.61
CA TYR A 7 7.24 17.40 7.89
C TYR A 7 6.74 18.31 9.01
N TYR A 8 5.42 18.51 9.14
CA TYR A 8 4.86 19.21 10.30
C TYR A 8 5.15 18.44 11.60
N VAL A 9 5.04 17.11 11.62
CA VAL A 9 5.36 16.31 12.80
C VAL A 9 6.81 16.53 13.26
N ILE A 10 7.76 16.54 12.31
CA ILE A 10 9.19 16.72 12.59
C ILE A 10 9.51 18.15 13.01
N SER A 11 9.09 19.13 12.23
CA SER A 11 9.55 20.53 12.39
C SER A 11 8.67 21.41 13.26
N LYS A 12 7.40 21.01 13.48
CA LYS A 12 6.33 21.83 14.08
C LYS A 12 6.06 23.16 13.37
N ASP A 13 6.56 23.36 12.15
CA ASP A 13 6.37 24.58 11.37
C ASP A 13 4.96 24.63 10.78
N LEU A 14 4.20 25.67 11.14
CA LEU A 14 2.82 25.89 10.70
C LEU A 14 2.68 26.02 9.18
N ARG A 15 3.73 26.37 8.44
CA ARG A 15 3.72 26.38 6.96
C ARG A 15 3.41 24.99 6.41
N TRP A 16 3.96 23.93 7.01
CA TRP A 16 3.68 22.55 6.61
C TRP A 16 2.24 22.13 6.92
N LYS A 17 1.68 22.61 8.03
CA LYS A 17 0.25 22.44 8.34
C LYS A 17 -0.62 23.09 7.27
N ILE A 18 -0.37 24.36 6.94
CA ILE A 18 -1.13 25.11 5.92
C ILE A 18 -1.07 24.40 4.57
N ILE A 19 0.11 23.95 4.15
CA ILE A 19 0.29 23.19 2.90
C ILE A 19 -0.51 21.88 2.96
N SER A 20 -0.46 21.15 4.08
CA SER A 20 -1.20 19.90 4.21
C SER A 20 -2.72 20.09 4.17
N ASP A 21 -3.23 21.09 4.88
CA ASP A 21 -4.65 21.48 4.87
C ASP A 21 -5.11 21.88 3.46
N HIS A 22 -4.27 22.61 2.72
CA HIS A 22 -4.57 22.97 1.33
C HIS A 22 -4.70 21.71 0.46
N PHE A 23 -3.76 20.78 0.55
CA PHE A 23 -3.85 19.53 -0.20
C PHE A 23 -5.04 18.66 0.23
N PHE A 24 -5.37 18.61 1.52
CA PHE A 24 -6.54 17.89 2.01
C PHE A 24 -7.83 18.49 1.44
N LYS A 25 -8.00 19.81 1.50
CA LYS A 25 -9.15 20.51 0.88
C LYS A 25 -9.23 20.27 -0.63
N LYS A 26 -8.08 20.34 -1.32
CA LYS A 26 -8.02 20.07 -2.77
C LYS A 26 -8.41 18.62 -3.09
N LEU A 27 -7.90 17.65 -2.33
CA LEU A 27 -8.27 16.24 -2.46
C LEU A 27 -9.78 16.06 -2.30
N LEU A 28 -10.38 16.63 -1.24
CA LEU A 28 -11.83 16.53 -1.02
C LEU A 28 -12.66 17.19 -2.13
N SER A 29 -12.17 18.27 -2.74
CA SER A 29 -12.86 18.90 -3.87
C SER A 29 -12.93 18.03 -5.13
N LEU A 30 -12.11 16.97 -5.20
CA LEU A 30 -12.10 15.99 -6.29
C LEU A 30 -12.94 14.74 -5.96
N ALA A 31 -13.43 14.62 -4.73
CA ALA A 31 -14.17 13.46 -4.29
C ALA A 31 -15.58 13.48 -4.88
N ILE A 32 -16.05 12.32 -5.33
CA ILE A 32 -17.40 12.13 -5.81
C ILE A 32 -18.05 11.06 -4.93
N LYS A 33 -19.26 11.32 -4.43
CA LYS A 33 -20.03 10.30 -3.74
C LYS A 33 -20.87 9.51 -4.74
N LYS A 34 -20.70 8.19 -4.76
CA LYS A 34 -21.50 7.26 -5.57
C LYS A 34 -22.05 6.20 -4.63
N GLU A 35 -23.37 6.19 -4.48
CA GLU A 35 -24.05 5.33 -3.50
C GLU A 35 -23.48 5.57 -2.09
N ASP A 36 -22.98 4.52 -1.44
CA ASP A 36 -22.37 4.55 -0.12
C ASP A 36 -20.82 4.58 -0.15
N VAL A 37 -20.23 4.84 -1.33
CA VAL A 37 -18.77 4.89 -1.55
C VAL A 37 -18.34 6.30 -1.91
N LEU A 38 -17.26 6.77 -1.27
CA LEU A 38 -16.56 7.99 -1.66
C LEU A 38 -15.43 7.61 -2.63
N ILE A 39 -15.49 8.12 -3.84
CA ILE A 39 -14.55 7.79 -4.89
C ILE A 39 -13.71 9.00 -5.31
N PHE A 40 -12.47 8.74 -5.68
CA PHE A 40 -11.55 9.73 -6.24
C PHE A 40 -11.17 9.31 -7.66
N PRO A 41 -11.79 9.91 -8.69
CA PRO A 41 -11.56 9.54 -10.08
C PRO A 41 -10.12 9.78 -10.56
N TYR A 42 -9.70 8.94 -11.49
CA TYR A 42 -8.43 8.97 -12.20
C TYR A 42 -8.68 8.74 -13.71
N GLU A 43 -9.24 9.78 -14.33
CA GLU A 43 -9.92 9.72 -15.64
C GLU A 43 -9.06 9.16 -16.77
N HIS A 44 -7.75 9.47 -16.78
CA HIS A 44 -6.89 9.19 -17.93
C HIS A 44 -6.33 7.76 -17.98
N LYS A 45 -6.39 6.99 -16.88
CA LYS A 45 -5.83 5.63 -16.86
C LYS A 45 -6.76 4.56 -16.33
N SER A 46 -7.86 4.90 -15.66
CA SER A 46 -8.78 3.90 -15.15
C SER A 46 -9.79 3.43 -16.20
N LYS A 47 -9.90 2.10 -16.30
CA LYS A 47 -10.92 1.36 -17.06
C LYS A 47 -12.14 0.99 -16.21
N HIS A 48 -12.13 1.25 -14.89
CA HIS A 48 -13.31 1.07 -14.05
C HIS A 48 -14.43 2.03 -14.48
N HIS A 49 -15.70 1.65 -14.32
CA HIS A 49 -16.84 2.49 -14.72
C HIS A 49 -16.91 3.81 -13.94
N PHE A 50 -16.49 3.81 -12.66
CA PHE A 50 -16.28 5.02 -11.85
C PHE A 50 -14.95 5.73 -12.10
N LYS A 51 -14.15 5.30 -13.08
CA LYS A 51 -12.81 5.83 -13.38
C LYS A 51 -11.86 5.82 -12.18
N CYS A 52 -11.99 4.86 -11.27
CA CYS A 52 -11.16 4.76 -10.07
C CYS A 52 -10.11 3.65 -10.19
N LEU A 53 -9.02 3.78 -9.43
CA LEU A 53 -8.01 2.75 -9.31
C LEU A 53 -8.08 2.10 -7.91
N SER A 54 -7.71 0.83 -7.85
CA SER A 54 -7.36 0.11 -6.63
C SER A 54 -5.85 0.27 -6.36
N GLY A 55 -5.43 0.05 -5.12
CA GLY A 55 -4.01 -0.03 -4.78
C GLY A 55 -3.47 1.15 -3.97
N LEU A 56 -2.30 0.95 -3.38
CA LEU A 56 -1.67 1.91 -2.46
C LEU A 56 -1.04 3.12 -3.15
N SER A 57 -0.47 2.96 -4.35
CA SER A 57 0.29 4.05 -4.97
C SER A 57 -0.59 5.12 -5.63
N HIS A 58 -1.67 4.69 -6.31
CA HIS A 58 -2.55 5.57 -7.09
C HIS A 58 -4.04 5.27 -6.91
N GLY A 59 -4.40 4.32 -6.04
CA GLY A 59 -5.77 3.87 -5.86
C GLY A 59 -6.44 4.41 -4.61
N GLN A 60 -7.67 3.90 -4.37
CA GLN A 60 -8.48 4.30 -3.23
C GLN A 60 -7.82 3.95 -1.90
N ALA A 61 -7.13 2.80 -1.79
CA ALA A 61 -6.35 2.45 -0.61
C ALA A 61 -5.28 3.52 -0.28
N GLY A 62 -4.52 3.98 -1.29
CA GLY A 62 -3.54 5.05 -1.10
C GLY A 62 -4.12 6.36 -0.59
N ILE A 63 -5.31 6.71 -1.08
CA ILE A 63 -6.03 7.91 -0.66
C ILE A 63 -6.55 7.75 0.77
N ALA A 64 -7.13 6.59 1.10
CA ALA A 64 -7.57 6.26 2.45
C ALA A 64 -6.40 6.32 3.45
N TYR A 65 -5.23 5.76 3.11
CA TYR A 65 -4.00 5.89 3.89
C TYR A 65 -3.60 7.35 4.10
N ALA A 66 -3.62 8.16 3.02
CA ALA A 66 -3.24 9.56 3.11
C ALA A 66 -4.17 10.35 4.04
N ILE A 67 -5.48 10.10 3.96
CA ILE A 67 -6.49 10.71 4.85
C ILE A 67 -6.29 10.24 6.30
N ALA A 68 -6.03 8.95 6.51
CA ALA A 68 -5.72 8.39 7.82
C ALA A 68 -4.51 9.07 8.46
N LEU A 69 -3.42 9.21 7.71
CA LEU A 69 -2.23 9.88 8.22
C LEU A 69 -2.50 11.36 8.53
N TYR A 70 -3.24 12.05 7.68
CA TYR A 70 -3.63 13.44 7.93
C TYR A 70 -4.44 13.59 9.23
N GLY A 71 -5.45 12.73 9.44
CA GLY A 71 -6.28 12.77 10.65
C GLY A 71 -5.54 12.39 11.93
N LEU A 72 -4.48 11.59 11.83
CA LEU A 72 -3.59 11.28 12.96
C LEU A 72 -2.67 12.46 13.31
N VAL A 73 -2.18 13.18 12.30
CA VAL A 73 -1.29 14.33 12.51
C VAL A 73 -2.05 15.57 13.01
N PHE A 74 -3.30 15.75 12.59
CA PHE A 74 -4.17 16.86 12.98
C PHE A 74 -5.43 16.35 13.67
N PRO A 75 -5.38 16.12 15.00
CA PRO A 75 -6.46 15.47 15.77
C PRO A 75 -7.83 16.14 15.65
N GLU A 76 -7.88 17.46 15.40
CA GLU A 76 -9.11 18.19 15.13
C GLU A 76 -9.87 17.68 13.89
N ASN A 77 -9.16 16.99 12.98
CA ASN A 77 -9.72 16.36 11.79
C ASN A 77 -9.92 14.85 11.94
N TYR A 78 -9.65 14.25 13.11
CA TYR A 78 -9.68 12.80 13.29
C TYR A 78 -11.05 12.20 12.95
N SER A 79 -12.14 12.72 13.53
CA SER A 79 -13.50 12.23 13.28
C SER A 79 -13.93 12.38 11.83
N LYS A 80 -13.60 13.52 11.20
CA LYS A 80 -13.86 13.75 9.76
C LYS A 80 -13.08 12.75 8.90
N SER A 81 -11.81 12.52 9.24
CA SER A 81 -10.96 11.56 8.53
C SER A 81 -11.50 10.15 8.67
N CYS A 82 -11.96 9.74 9.85
CA CYS A 82 -12.57 8.43 10.10
C CYS A 82 -13.73 8.15 9.12
N MET A 83 -14.68 9.08 8.99
CA MET A 83 -15.81 8.95 8.07
C MET A 83 -15.36 8.84 6.62
N LEU A 84 -14.41 9.70 6.20
CA LEU A 84 -13.90 9.70 4.83
C LEU A 84 -13.15 8.41 4.50
N ILE A 85 -12.38 7.88 5.44
CA ILE A 85 -11.65 6.61 5.27
C ILE A 85 -12.65 5.47 5.10
N GLU A 86 -13.69 5.40 5.95
CA GLU A 86 -14.72 4.37 5.85
C GLU A 86 -15.42 4.41 4.49
N GLU A 87 -15.83 5.59 4.01
CA GLU A 87 -16.49 5.71 2.71
C GLU A 87 -15.55 5.38 1.54
N THR A 88 -14.26 5.69 1.66
CA THR A 88 -13.26 5.45 0.60
C THR A 88 -12.89 3.96 0.52
N ILE A 89 -12.63 3.31 1.66
CA ILE A 89 -12.10 1.94 1.68
C ILE A 89 -13.14 0.90 1.24
N LYS A 90 -14.44 1.23 1.31
CA LYS A 90 -15.52 0.41 0.76
C LYS A 90 -15.32 0.07 -0.71
N PHE A 91 -14.68 0.94 -1.50
CA PHE A 91 -14.34 0.62 -2.88
C PHE A 91 -13.46 -0.62 -2.96
N GLU A 92 -12.40 -0.70 -2.14
CA GLU A 92 -11.50 -1.84 -2.13
C GLU A 92 -12.22 -3.09 -1.61
N ILE A 93 -13.01 -2.97 -0.55
CA ILE A 93 -13.81 -4.09 -0.01
C ILE A 93 -14.72 -4.70 -1.09
N LYS A 94 -15.45 -3.85 -1.83
CA LYS A 94 -16.39 -4.29 -2.89
C LYS A 94 -15.68 -4.87 -4.12
N ASN A 95 -14.43 -4.52 -4.37
CA ASN A 95 -13.68 -4.94 -5.56
C ASN A 95 -12.66 -6.06 -5.27
N TYR A 96 -12.66 -6.62 -4.07
CA TYR A 96 -11.85 -7.79 -3.75
C TYR A 96 -12.40 -9.02 -4.48
N ASN A 97 -11.55 -9.71 -5.25
CA ASN A 97 -11.90 -10.98 -5.87
C ASN A 97 -11.51 -12.11 -4.93
N SER A 98 -12.51 -12.76 -4.31
CA SER A 98 -12.29 -13.83 -3.33
C SER A 98 -11.73 -15.11 -3.95
N THR A 99 -12.03 -15.39 -5.23
CA THR A 99 -11.48 -16.55 -5.96
C THR A 99 -10.01 -16.38 -6.26
N LEU A 100 -9.60 -15.19 -6.73
CA LEU A 100 -8.21 -14.87 -7.05
C LEU A 100 -7.42 -14.37 -5.83
N MET A 101 -8.10 -14.15 -4.71
CA MET A 101 -7.54 -13.61 -3.47
C MET A 101 -6.71 -12.33 -3.70
N ASN A 102 -7.19 -11.45 -4.58
CA ASN A 102 -6.50 -10.23 -4.95
C ASN A 102 -7.48 -9.17 -5.48
N TRP A 103 -6.97 -7.96 -5.71
CA TRP A 103 -7.66 -6.85 -6.35
C TRP A 103 -7.24 -6.73 -7.81
N ARG A 104 -8.20 -6.32 -8.63
CA ARG A 104 -7.97 -6.04 -10.03
C ARG A 104 -7.26 -4.70 -10.19
N ASP A 105 -6.23 -4.66 -11.01
CA ASP A 105 -5.63 -3.45 -11.56
C ASP A 105 -6.52 -2.89 -12.67
N PHE A 106 -7.22 -1.79 -12.37
CA PHE A 106 -8.13 -1.15 -13.30
C PHE A 106 -7.45 -0.37 -14.44
N ARG A 107 -6.13 -0.43 -14.60
CA ARG A 107 -5.45 0.18 -15.76
C ARG A 107 -5.31 -0.75 -16.94
N LEU A 108 -5.37 -2.05 -16.69
CA LEU A 108 -5.08 -3.09 -17.66
C LEU A 108 -6.38 -3.57 -18.34
N ASP A 109 -6.27 -3.87 -19.64
CA ASP A 109 -7.35 -4.45 -20.43
C ASP A 109 -7.45 -5.97 -20.19
N ILE A 110 -8.62 -6.56 -20.43
CA ILE A 110 -9.02 -7.93 -19.99
C ILE A 110 -8.32 -9.06 -20.78
N PHE A 111 -7.23 -8.78 -21.50
CA PHE A 111 -6.61 -9.78 -22.37
C PHE A 111 -5.90 -10.91 -21.62
N ASN A 112 -5.57 -10.73 -20.34
CA ASN A 112 -5.04 -11.79 -19.47
C ASN A 112 -5.47 -11.53 -18.00
N GLU A 113 -6.36 -12.37 -17.47
CA GLU A 113 -6.91 -12.23 -16.12
C GLU A 113 -5.85 -12.34 -15.00
N GLU A 114 -4.77 -13.08 -15.22
CA GLU A 114 -3.66 -13.17 -14.26
C GLU A 114 -2.81 -11.89 -14.25
N ALA A 115 -2.61 -11.28 -15.42
CA ALA A 115 -1.89 -10.00 -15.53
C ALA A 115 -2.67 -8.83 -14.91
N LEU A 116 -4.00 -8.95 -14.81
CA LEU A 116 -4.86 -7.95 -14.15
C LEU A 116 -4.67 -7.91 -12.63
N HIS A 117 -4.01 -8.88 -12.02
CA HIS A 117 -3.98 -9.04 -10.57
C HIS A 117 -2.54 -9.13 -10.05
N ASP A 118 -1.71 -8.14 -10.39
CA ASP A 118 -0.39 -7.95 -9.76
C ASP A 118 -0.55 -7.98 -8.23
N PHE A 119 0.30 -8.71 -7.53
CA PHE A 119 0.27 -8.80 -6.06
C PHE A 119 1.48 -8.05 -5.50
N SER A 120 1.43 -6.72 -5.61
CA SER A 120 2.54 -5.84 -5.28
C SER A 120 2.16 -4.74 -4.29
N TRP A 121 3.18 -4.02 -3.82
CA TRP A 121 3.00 -2.83 -2.97
C TRP A 121 2.19 -1.74 -3.68
N ALA A 122 2.46 -1.44 -4.95
CA ALA A 122 1.89 -0.26 -5.60
C ALA A 122 0.43 -0.48 -6.04
N HIS A 123 0.13 -1.67 -6.58
CA HIS A 123 -1.02 -1.88 -7.46
C HIS A 123 -1.80 -3.16 -7.16
N GLY A 124 -1.43 -3.87 -6.09
CA GLY A 124 -1.99 -5.17 -5.75
C GLY A 124 -2.42 -5.30 -4.31
N GLY A 125 -2.84 -6.51 -3.98
CA GLY A 125 -3.35 -6.87 -2.66
C GLY A 125 -2.36 -6.67 -1.54
N ALA A 126 -1.06 -6.87 -1.76
CA ALA A 126 -0.06 -6.66 -0.70
C ALA A 126 -0.12 -5.23 -0.14
N GLY A 127 -0.06 -4.21 -1.00
CA GLY A 127 -0.14 -2.81 -0.55
C GLY A 127 -1.50 -2.43 0.03
N ILE A 128 -2.59 -2.95 -0.53
CA ILE A 128 -3.96 -2.71 -0.03
C ILE A 128 -4.12 -3.29 1.38
N LEU A 129 -3.70 -4.53 1.59
CA LEU A 129 -3.75 -5.19 2.90
C LEU A 129 -2.89 -4.45 3.93
N TYR A 130 -1.70 -3.98 3.52
CA TYR A 130 -0.85 -3.20 4.42
C TYR A 130 -1.49 -1.87 4.82
N CYS A 131 -2.10 -1.17 3.87
CA CYS A 131 -2.90 0.02 4.13
C CYS A 131 -4.06 -0.25 5.11
N MET A 132 -4.81 -1.33 4.88
CA MET A 132 -5.93 -1.71 5.74
C MET A 132 -5.47 -2.01 7.16
N SER A 133 -4.37 -2.74 7.32
CA SER A 133 -3.75 -2.99 8.63
C SER A 133 -3.35 -1.70 9.34
N PHE A 134 -2.71 -0.76 8.63
CA PHE A 134 -2.37 0.55 9.16
C PHE A 134 -3.63 1.30 9.64
N ILE A 135 -4.68 1.34 8.83
CA ILE A 135 -5.94 2.00 9.19
C ILE A 135 -6.54 1.34 10.42
N LEU A 136 -6.65 0.01 10.48
CA LEU A 136 -7.23 -0.73 11.61
C LEU A 136 -6.47 -0.54 12.92
N LYS A 137 -5.15 -0.36 12.86
CA LYS A 137 -4.33 -0.04 14.03
C LYS A 137 -4.70 1.31 14.65
N HIS A 138 -5.20 2.25 13.85
CA HIS A 138 -5.35 3.65 14.23
C HIS A 138 -6.79 4.17 14.24
N TYR A 139 -7.71 3.47 13.57
CA TYR A 139 -9.10 3.85 13.38
C TYR A 139 -10.02 2.65 13.65
N LYS A 140 -11.16 2.91 14.30
CA LYS A 140 -12.19 1.90 14.57
C LYS A 140 -13.26 1.95 13.49
N ILE A 141 -13.03 1.26 12.38
CA ILE A 141 -13.96 1.17 11.25
C ILE A 141 -14.51 -0.25 11.17
N LYS A 142 -15.78 -0.43 11.54
CA LYS A 142 -16.40 -1.76 11.68
C LYS A 142 -16.41 -2.53 10.36
N SER A 143 -16.86 -1.90 9.28
CA SER A 143 -16.93 -2.52 7.94
C SER A 143 -15.57 -3.05 7.46
N LEU A 144 -14.50 -2.31 7.71
CA LEU A 144 -13.14 -2.74 7.41
C LEU A 144 -12.67 -3.86 8.34
N SER A 145 -12.97 -3.77 9.64
CA SER A 145 -12.61 -4.81 10.61
C SER A 145 -13.28 -6.14 10.27
N ASP A 146 -14.58 -6.12 9.98
CA ASP A 146 -15.36 -7.30 9.63
C ASP A 146 -14.83 -7.93 8.34
N PHE A 147 -14.49 -7.12 7.33
CA PHE A 147 -13.87 -7.62 6.10
C PHE A 147 -12.49 -8.24 6.38
N TYR A 148 -11.61 -7.52 7.07
CA TYR A 148 -10.21 -7.92 7.27
C TYR A 148 -10.08 -9.17 8.14
N LEU A 149 -10.90 -9.33 9.17
CA LEU A 149 -10.91 -10.50 10.05
C LEU A 149 -11.34 -11.79 9.33
N ASN A 150 -12.11 -11.67 8.24
CA ASN A 150 -12.53 -12.82 7.43
C ASN A 150 -11.48 -13.24 6.38
N LEU A 151 -10.35 -12.53 6.28
CA LEU A 151 -9.27 -12.88 5.36
C LEU A 151 -8.27 -13.85 6.00
N ASN A 152 -7.89 -14.90 5.25
CA ASN A 152 -6.74 -15.72 5.60
C ASN A 152 -5.48 -15.13 4.94
N LEU A 153 -4.80 -14.22 5.65
CA LEU A 153 -3.64 -13.50 5.13
C LEU A 153 -2.51 -14.45 4.72
N ASP A 154 -2.23 -15.49 5.50
CA ASP A 154 -1.18 -16.47 5.16
C ASP A 154 -1.45 -17.13 3.82
N LYS A 155 -2.67 -17.62 3.63
CA LYS A 155 -3.11 -18.22 2.37
C LYS A 155 -3.00 -17.22 1.22
N ILE A 156 -3.52 -16.00 1.39
CA ILE A 156 -3.51 -14.95 0.35
C ILE A 156 -2.07 -14.65 -0.11
N PHE A 157 -1.15 -14.42 0.83
CA PHE A 157 0.23 -14.08 0.51
C PHE A 157 0.99 -15.28 -0.06
N LEU A 158 0.88 -16.47 0.55
CA LEU A 158 1.61 -17.65 0.07
C LEU A 158 1.18 -18.06 -1.34
N GLU A 159 -0.12 -18.03 -1.65
CA GLU A 159 -0.60 -18.38 -2.99
C GLU A 159 -0.22 -17.32 -4.04
N ASN A 160 -0.23 -16.04 -3.70
CA ASN A 160 0.17 -15.00 -4.66
C ASN A 160 1.69 -14.87 -4.84
N ILE A 161 2.49 -15.14 -3.80
CA ILE A 161 3.96 -15.12 -3.87
C ILE A 161 4.49 -16.37 -4.58
N ASN A 162 3.97 -17.56 -4.26
CA ASN A 162 4.48 -18.83 -4.80
C ASN A 162 3.75 -19.31 -6.07
N GLY A 163 2.46 -18.99 -6.22
CA GLY A 163 1.56 -19.66 -7.16
C GLY A 163 1.53 -19.12 -8.58
N ARG A 164 2.19 -17.99 -8.87
CA ARG A 164 2.06 -17.33 -10.19
C ARG A 164 3.40 -17.19 -10.88
N LYS A 165 3.43 -17.55 -12.18
CA LYS A 165 4.55 -17.34 -13.12
C LYS A 165 4.75 -15.85 -13.43
N TYR A 166 4.88 -15.03 -12.40
CA TYR A 166 5.26 -13.64 -12.61
C TYR A 166 6.69 -13.60 -13.13
N ILE A 167 6.90 -12.76 -14.14
CA ILE A 167 8.22 -12.26 -14.48
C ILE A 167 8.79 -11.72 -13.18
N LYS A 168 9.81 -12.38 -12.63
CA LYS A 168 10.41 -12.05 -11.33
C LYS A 168 10.97 -10.64 -11.37
N ASN A 169 10.13 -9.68 -11.02
CA ASN A 169 10.50 -8.30 -10.76
C ASN A 169 10.87 -8.23 -9.28
N TYR A 170 12.10 -7.79 -8.98
CA TYR A 170 12.64 -7.72 -7.62
C TYR A 170 12.43 -6.35 -6.98
N THR A 171 11.75 -5.41 -7.65
CA THR A 171 11.50 -4.07 -7.09
C THR A 171 10.57 -4.11 -5.88
N ILE A 172 10.64 -3.07 -5.05
CA ILE A 172 9.73 -2.90 -3.91
C ILE A 172 8.32 -2.59 -4.39
N SER A 173 8.17 -1.71 -5.40
CA SER A 173 6.85 -1.21 -5.77
C SER A 173 6.00 -2.22 -6.55
N ASN A 174 6.61 -2.98 -7.45
CA ASN A 174 5.91 -3.88 -8.39
C ASN A 174 6.44 -5.31 -8.36
N GLY A 175 7.35 -5.59 -7.44
CA GLY A 175 8.00 -6.88 -7.31
C GLY A 175 7.60 -7.62 -6.05
N HIS A 176 8.06 -8.86 -5.98
CA HIS A 176 7.78 -9.77 -4.88
C HIS A 176 8.49 -9.37 -3.59
N ILE A 177 9.64 -8.68 -3.66
CA ILE A 177 10.36 -8.21 -2.46
C ILE A 177 9.45 -7.32 -1.60
N GLY A 178 8.75 -6.36 -2.21
CA GLY A 178 7.82 -5.51 -1.47
C GLY A 178 6.68 -6.30 -0.83
N ALA A 179 6.14 -7.30 -1.52
CA ALA A 179 5.09 -8.17 -0.99
C ALA A 179 5.59 -9.04 0.18
N ILE A 180 6.80 -9.59 0.10
CA ILE A 180 7.43 -10.39 1.16
C ILE A 180 7.70 -9.54 2.40
N LEU A 181 8.23 -8.33 2.22
CA LEU A 181 8.43 -7.39 3.32
C LEU A 181 7.10 -7.09 4.04
N ILE A 182 6.05 -6.77 3.28
CA ILE A 182 4.71 -6.55 3.85
C ILE A 182 4.23 -7.82 4.58
N PHE A 183 4.42 -8.99 4.00
CA PHE A 183 3.99 -10.24 4.60
C PHE A 183 4.64 -10.44 5.97
N ARG A 184 5.95 -10.22 6.09
CA ARG A 184 6.69 -10.29 7.36
C ARG A 184 6.23 -9.23 8.37
N ARG A 185 5.78 -8.05 7.91
CA ARG A 185 5.21 -7.01 8.79
C ARG A 185 3.85 -7.39 9.34
N LEU A 186 3.01 -8.00 8.51
CA LEU A 186 1.66 -8.44 8.89
C LEU A 186 1.69 -9.72 9.71
N ASN A 187 2.61 -10.64 9.41
CA ASN A 187 2.77 -11.94 10.04
C ASN A 187 4.18 -12.10 10.61
N LYS A 188 4.30 -11.93 11.94
CA LYS A 188 5.60 -11.91 12.64
C LYS A 188 6.34 -13.25 12.66
N TYR A 189 5.74 -14.35 12.23
CA TYR A 189 6.22 -15.73 12.50
C TYR A 189 6.63 -16.54 11.27
N ILE A 190 6.72 -15.93 10.08
CA ILE A 190 7.04 -16.70 8.87
C ILE A 190 8.52 -16.53 8.53
N GLU A 191 9.27 -17.62 8.67
CA GLU A 191 10.57 -17.80 8.03
C GLU A 191 10.32 -18.05 6.54
N VAL A 192 10.38 -16.98 5.75
CA VAL A 192 10.41 -17.12 4.30
C VAL A 192 11.82 -17.58 3.94
N SER A 193 11.96 -18.84 3.49
CA SER A 193 13.25 -19.33 2.98
C SER A 193 13.68 -18.48 1.80
N LEU A 194 14.65 -17.60 2.02
CA LEU A 194 15.24 -16.77 0.98
C LEU A 194 15.89 -17.63 -0.11
N GLU A 195 16.36 -18.82 0.23
CA GLU A 195 16.97 -19.72 -0.72
C GLU A 195 16.01 -20.17 -1.84
N SER A 196 14.72 -20.38 -1.57
CA SER A 196 13.77 -20.75 -2.64
C SER A 196 13.44 -19.57 -3.55
N ILE A 197 13.39 -18.35 -3.01
CA ILE A 197 13.19 -17.11 -3.77
C ILE A 197 14.38 -16.86 -4.72
N PHE A 198 15.61 -17.12 -4.26
CA PHE A 198 16.83 -16.87 -5.03
C PHE A 198 17.27 -18.04 -5.92
N LYS A 199 17.00 -19.31 -5.57
CA LYS A 199 17.44 -20.49 -6.37
C LYS A 199 16.63 -20.68 -7.64
N GLU A 200 15.33 -20.39 -7.63
CA GLU A 200 14.46 -20.63 -8.78
C GLU A 200 14.39 -19.47 -9.77
N GLY A 201 15.05 -18.34 -9.47
CA GLY A 201 14.91 -17.11 -10.24
C GLY A 201 16.26 -16.47 -10.40
N GLY A 202 16.91 -16.68 -11.54
CA GLY A 202 18.10 -15.92 -11.88
C GLY A 202 17.84 -14.44 -11.64
N TYR A 203 18.68 -13.80 -10.84
CA TYR A 203 18.63 -12.37 -10.55
C TYR A 203 18.56 -11.60 -11.87
N ASN A 204 17.40 -10.99 -12.17
CA ASN A 204 17.22 -10.25 -13.40
C ASN A 204 17.33 -8.75 -13.13
N PHE A 205 18.58 -8.27 -13.14
CA PHE A 205 18.93 -6.85 -13.01
C PHE A 205 18.24 -5.96 -14.06
N ASN A 206 17.72 -6.53 -15.17
CA ASN A 206 17.03 -5.76 -16.21
C ASN A 206 15.69 -5.17 -15.76
N SER A 207 15.16 -5.57 -14.59
CA SER A 207 13.91 -5.00 -14.05
C SER A 207 14.11 -3.73 -13.21
N LEU A 208 15.36 -3.39 -12.87
CA LEU A 208 15.70 -2.23 -12.05
C LEU A 208 15.88 -0.97 -12.91
N THR A 209 15.24 0.11 -12.47
CA THR A 209 15.41 1.44 -13.07
C THR A 209 16.20 2.33 -12.10
N GLY A 210 17.52 2.37 -12.28
CA GLY A 210 18.41 3.31 -11.58
C GLY A 210 18.67 3.00 -10.09
N LEU A 211 18.94 4.04 -9.31
CA LEU A 211 19.41 3.96 -7.91
C LEU A 211 18.32 4.29 -6.86
N GLY A 212 17.05 4.34 -7.26
CA GLY A 212 15.93 4.69 -6.38
C GLY A 212 15.58 3.63 -5.32
N ILE A 213 14.78 4.02 -4.32
CA ILE A 213 14.35 3.15 -3.21
C ILE A 213 13.21 2.20 -3.61
N LEU A 214 12.28 2.63 -4.46
CA LEU A 214 11.11 1.79 -4.78
C LEU A 214 11.30 0.91 -6.03
N LYS A 215 12.13 1.34 -6.97
CA LYS A 215 12.35 0.69 -8.28
C LYS A 215 13.82 0.55 -8.68
N GLY A 216 14.75 0.83 -7.76
CA GLY A 216 16.18 0.82 -8.04
C GLY A 216 16.97 -0.10 -7.12
N ILE A 217 18.23 -0.28 -7.46
CA ILE A 217 19.13 -1.24 -6.80
C ILE A 217 19.33 -0.94 -5.30
N SER A 218 19.30 0.34 -4.92
CA SER A 218 19.44 0.76 -3.52
C SER A 218 18.32 0.23 -2.64
N GLY A 219 17.09 0.30 -3.15
CA GLY A 219 15.90 -0.21 -2.46
C GLY A 219 15.93 -1.71 -2.27
N GLU A 220 16.23 -2.42 -3.35
CA GLU A 220 16.40 -3.87 -3.32
C GLU A 220 17.48 -4.28 -2.34
N TYR A 221 18.68 -3.70 -2.42
CA TYR A 221 19.77 -4.02 -1.50
C TYR A 221 19.37 -3.85 -0.03
N LEU A 222 18.75 -2.71 0.32
CA LEU A 222 18.31 -2.45 1.69
C LEU A 222 17.19 -3.39 2.15
N ALA A 223 16.27 -3.75 1.26
CA ALA A 223 15.23 -4.73 1.55
C ALA A 223 15.81 -6.13 1.78
N LEU A 224 16.79 -6.54 0.98
CA LEU A 224 17.50 -7.80 1.13
C LEU A 224 18.28 -7.87 2.44
N MET A 225 18.87 -6.75 2.87
CA MET A 225 19.49 -6.65 4.19
C MET A 225 18.49 -6.89 5.32
N GLU A 226 17.29 -6.29 5.27
CA GLU A 226 16.24 -6.61 6.24
C GLU A 226 15.88 -8.10 6.19
N LEU A 227 15.60 -8.62 4.99
CA LEU A 227 15.13 -10.00 4.83
C LEU A 227 16.15 -11.01 5.34
N SER A 228 17.44 -10.72 5.18
CA SER A 228 18.54 -11.55 5.67
C SER A 228 18.84 -11.38 7.16
N ASP A 229 18.29 -10.34 7.80
CA ASP A 229 18.48 -10.07 9.22
C ASP A 229 17.56 -10.96 10.08
N VAL A 230 18.11 -12.08 10.53
CA VAL A 230 17.49 -13.03 11.47
C VAL A 230 17.23 -12.42 12.85
N THR A 231 17.87 -11.29 13.20
CA THR A 231 17.64 -10.61 14.48
C THR A 231 16.45 -9.66 14.46
N HIS A 232 15.86 -9.43 13.28
CA HIS A 232 14.75 -8.50 13.05
C HIS A 232 15.01 -7.05 13.52
N LYS A 233 16.28 -6.63 13.61
CA LYS A 233 16.67 -5.27 14.04
C LYS A 233 16.66 -4.28 12.88
N THR A 234 16.92 -4.77 11.67
CA THR A 234 16.92 -3.98 10.45
C THR A 234 15.49 -3.83 9.94
N ILE A 235 15.07 -2.59 9.70
CA ILE A 235 13.73 -2.25 9.23
C ILE A 235 13.86 -1.37 8.00
N PHE A 236 13.49 -1.95 6.85
CA PHE A 236 13.20 -1.26 5.62
C PHE A 236 11.80 -0.65 5.70
N PRO A 237 11.67 0.68 5.61
CA PRO A 237 10.38 1.35 5.62
C PRO A 237 9.62 1.11 4.29
N ILE A 238 8.36 0.72 4.39
CA ILE A 238 7.47 0.38 3.28
C ILE A 238 6.42 1.48 3.07
N LEU A 239 5.97 2.13 4.14
CA LEU A 239 5.06 3.27 4.07
C LEU A 239 5.79 4.60 4.30
N PRO A 240 5.32 5.70 3.69
CA PRO A 240 5.93 7.02 3.88
C PRO A 240 6.14 7.41 5.34
N ASN A 241 5.19 7.13 6.25
CA ASN A 241 5.35 7.45 7.67
C ASN A 241 6.50 6.69 8.35
N GLU A 242 6.86 5.50 7.87
CA GLU A 242 7.95 4.68 8.42
C GLU A 242 9.33 5.23 8.02
N PHE A 243 9.44 5.85 6.83
CA PHE A 243 10.64 6.58 6.46
C PHE A 243 10.89 7.76 7.40
N PHE A 244 9.81 8.44 7.81
CA PHE A 244 9.91 9.64 8.64
C PHE A 244 10.20 9.32 10.11
N SER A 245 9.74 8.17 10.64
CA SER A 245 10.09 7.74 12.00
C SER A 245 11.61 7.58 12.20
N LEU A 246 12.35 7.21 11.15
CA LEU A 246 13.82 7.12 11.20
C LEU A 246 14.53 8.45 11.51
N PHE A 247 13.84 9.57 11.32
CA PHE A 247 14.37 10.91 11.62
C PHE A 247 13.82 11.49 12.93
N CYS A 248 12.77 10.92 13.50
CA CYS A 248 12.17 11.37 14.76
C CYS A 248 12.83 10.76 16.00
N ASP A 249 13.47 9.59 15.86
CA ASP A 249 14.18 8.89 16.95
C ASP A 249 15.65 9.37 17.10
N ARG A 250 15.99 10.55 16.58
CA ARG A 250 17.29 11.22 16.74
C ARG A 250 17.11 12.57 17.42
#